data_AF-A0A914VCX7-F1
#
_entry.id   AF-A0A914VCX7-F1
#
_cell.length_a   1.000
_cell.length_b   1.000
_cell.length_c   1.000
_cell.angle_alpha   90.00
_cell.angle_beta   90.00
_cell.angle_gamma   90.00
#
_symmetry.space_group_name_H-M   'P 1'
#
loop_
_entity.id
_entity.type
_entity.pdbx_description
1 polymer ?
#
loop_
_entity_poly.entity_id
_entity_poly.type
_entity_poly.pdbx_seq_one_letter_code
_entity_poly.pdbx_strand_id
1 'polypeptide(L)'
;MASLFQVDKVQYLCSCGHWESLCRLYFCRHCSVLRCRECVTHEVDSMYCPSCLENMPSGEARVKKNRCGTCFECPVCSMTLAVRATSVLPPGMAKAAGESSAASSSEVSTAGGATPTKAYYLLCNSCRWSTRDAGIPDQNAPTAGWPVHDNHNEKN
;
A
#
# COMPACT_ATOMS: atom_id res chain seq x y z
N MET A 1 -16.58 -13.66 -5.60
CA MET A 1 -17.52 -14.31 -6.54
C MET A 1 -18.01 -15.67 -5.97
N ALA A 2 -18.64 -15.67 -4.79
CA ALA A 2 -19.25 -16.87 -4.21
C ALA A 2 -20.80 -16.80 -4.17
N SER A 3 -21.36 -15.59 -4.33
CA SER A 3 -22.81 -15.36 -4.25
C SER A 3 -23.59 -15.70 -5.52
N LEU A 4 -22.93 -15.81 -6.69
CA LEU A 4 -23.61 -16.12 -7.95
C LEU A 4 -24.16 -17.56 -8.00
N PHE A 5 -23.50 -18.50 -7.29
CA PHE A 5 -23.76 -19.95 -7.43
C PHE A 5 -24.56 -20.59 -6.29
N GLN A 6 -25.14 -19.82 -5.36
CA GLN A 6 -25.86 -20.35 -4.18
C GLN A 6 -25.05 -21.44 -3.45
N VAL A 7 -23.75 -21.19 -3.22
CA VAL A 7 -22.79 -22.17 -2.67
C VAL A 7 -23.25 -22.72 -1.30
N ASP A 8 -24.04 -21.94 -0.56
CA ASP A 8 -24.54 -22.32 0.77
C ASP A 8 -25.85 -23.13 0.72
N LYS A 9 -26.42 -23.45 -0.46
CA LYS A 9 -27.68 -24.21 -0.61
C LYS A 9 -27.52 -25.69 -0.28
N VAL A 10 -26.39 -26.28 -0.64
CA VAL A 10 -26.07 -27.69 -0.35
C VAL A 10 -24.92 -27.70 0.64
N GLN A 11 -25.19 -28.25 1.82
CA GLN A 11 -24.24 -28.32 2.92
C GLN A 11 -23.90 -29.78 3.24
N TYR A 12 -22.70 -29.97 3.77
CA TYR A 12 -22.17 -31.25 4.19
C TYR A 12 -21.87 -31.20 5.68
N LEU A 13 -22.05 -32.33 6.35
CA LEU A 13 -21.80 -32.44 7.78
C LEU A 13 -20.33 -32.75 8.04
N CYS A 14 -19.66 -31.86 8.78
CA CYS A 14 -18.35 -32.12 9.33
C CYS A 14 -18.43 -33.14 10.48
N SER A 15 -17.35 -33.86 10.75
CA SER A 15 -17.23 -34.79 11.88
C SER A 15 -17.48 -34.14 13.26
N CYS A 16 -17.34 -32.82 13.40
CA CYS A 16 -17.66 -32.08 14.62
C CYS A 16 -19.14 -31.69 14.76
N GLY A 17 -19.99 -32.00 13.78
CA GLY A 17 -21.41 -31.64 13.78
C GLY A 17 -21.75 -30.31 13.11
N HIS A 18 -20.76 -29.57 12.59
CA HIS A 18 -21.00 -28.32 11.86
C HIS A 18 -21.38 -28.58 10.39
N TRP A 19 -22.38 -27.87 9.89
CA TRP A 19 -22.83 -27.91 8.49
C TRP A 19 -22.17 -26.80 7.69
N GLU A 20 -21.50 -27.15 6.60
CA GLU A 20 -20.79 -26.18 5.78
C GLU A 20 -20.81 -26.56 4.30
N SER A 21 -20.67 -25.58 3.40
CA SER A 21 -20.56 -25.84 1.96
C SER A 21 -19.30 -26.65 1.61
N LEU A 22 -19.39 -27.51 0.59
CA LEU A 22 -18.26 -28.36 0.19
C LEU A 22 -16.98 -27.56 -0.10
N CYS A 23 -17.10 -26.37 -0.69
CA CYS A 23 -16.00 -25.50 -1.05
C CYS A 23 -15.24 -24.89 0.15
N ARG A 24 -15.79 -25.01 1.36
CA ARG A 24 -15.16 -24.52 2.61
C ARG A 24 -14.72 -25.65 3.54
N LEU A 25 -14.92 -26.90 3.13
CA LEU A 25 -14.46 -28.10 3.84
C LEU A 25 -13.14 -28.60 3.26
N TYR A 26 -12.39 -29.32 4.07
CA TYR A 26 -11.14 -30.00 3.71
C TYR A 26 -11.34 -31.52 3.81
N PHE A 27 -10.78 -32.26 2.86
CA PHE A 27 -10.75 -33.73 2.93
C PHE A 27 -9.43 -34.20 3.53
N CYS A 28 -9.50 -34.88 4.68
CA CYS A 28 -8.32 -35.47 5.30
C CYS A 28 -8.03 -36.83 4.67
N ARG A 29 -6.98 -36.93 3.86
CA ARG A 29 -6.58 -38.19 3.21
C ARG A 29 -6.16 -39.30 4.19
N HIS A 30 -5.67 -38.94 5.38
CA HIS A 30 -5.22 -39.92 6.38
C HIS A 30 -6.38 -40.60 7.12
N CYS A 31 -7.43 -39.83 7.44
CA CYS A 31 -8.57 -40.32 8.19
C CYS A 31 -9.78 -40.64 7.30
N SER A 32 -9.76 -40.25 6.03
CA SER A 32 -10.87 -40.35 5.07
C SER A 32 -12.16 -39.68 5.57
N VAL A 33 -12.04 -38.54 6.25
CA VAL A 33 -13.16 -37.74 6.78
C VAL A 33 -13.07 -36.28 6.36
N LEU A 34 -14.23 -35.62 6.27
CA LEU A 34 -14.34 -34.18 6.04
C LEU A 34 -14.10 -33.40 7.34
N ARG A 35 -13.34 -32.30 7.23
CA ARG A 35 -13.02 -31.37 8.32
C ARG A 35 -13.33 -29.93 7.89
N CYS A 36 -14.00 -29.16 8.76
CA CYS A 36 -14.21 -27.73 8.56
C CYS A 36 -12.97 -26.92 8.96
N ARG A 37 -13.02 -25.60 8.74
CA ARG A 37 -11.93 -24.67 9.10
C ARG A 37 -11.59 -24.68 10.59
N GLU A 38 -12.55 -25.00 11.46
CA GLU A 38 -12.36 -25.03 12.91
C GLU A 38 -11.78 -26.37 13.38
N CYS A 39 -11.93 -27.43 12.57
CA CYS A 39 -11.38 -28.77 12.86
C CYS A 39 -9.95 -28.96 12.39
N VAL A 40 -9.37 -27.94 11.73
CA VAL A 40 -7.99 -27.94 11.25
C VAL A 40 -7.19 -26.86 11.99
N THR A 41 -5.88 -27.04 12.05
CA THR A 41 -4.96 -26.05 12.61
C THR A 41 -4.50 -25.09 11.52
N HIS A 42 -4.48 -23.79 11.83
CA HIS A 42 -4.01 -22.75 10.91
C HIS A 42 -2.57 -22.38 11.27
N GLU A 43 -1.71 -22.35 10.26
CA GLU A 43 -0.30 -21.96 10.39
C GLU A 43 0.00 -20.78 9.48
N VAL A 44 0.95 -19.94 9.89
CA VAL A 44 1.40 -18.80 9.09
C VAL A 44 2.59 -19.24 8.25
N ASP A 45 2.41 -19.29 6.94
CA ASP A 45 3.45 -19.71 5.99
C ASP A 45 4.33 -18.54 5.51
N SER A 46 3.69 -17.43 5.12
CA SER A 46 4.39 -16.24 4.62
C SER A 46 3.68 -14.94 4.99
N MET A 47 4.43 -13.84 5.00
CA MET A 47 3.94 -12.50 5.30
C MET A 47 4.18 -11.63 4.08
N TYR A 48 3.17 -10.96 3.56
CA TYR A 48 3.33 -10.16 2.34
C TYR A 48 2.52 -8.87 2.40
N CYS A 49 2.90 -7.89 1.59
CA CYS A 49 2.12 -6.66 1.45
C CYS A 49 1.03 -6.84 0.38
N PRO A 50 -0.25 -6.57 0.66
CA PRO A 50 -1.31 -6.71 -0.33
C PRO A 50 -1.23 -5.68 -1.47
N SER A 51 -0.54 -4.56 -1.26
CA SER A 51 -0.46 -3.46 -2.24
C SER A 51 0.66 -3.65 -3.25
N CYS A 52 1.86 -4.07 -2.83
CA CYS A 52 3.00 -4.31 -3.73
C CYS A 52 3.28 -5.79 -4.00
N LEU A 53 2.59 -6.71 -3.31
CA LEU A 53 2.78 -8.17 -3.40
C LEU A 53 4.18 -8.65 -3.05
N GLU A 54 4.95 -7.83 -2.33
CA GLU A 54 6.28 -8.19 -1.86
C GLU A 54 6.17 -9.11 -0.64
N ASN A 55 6.94 -10.21 -0.66
CA ASN A 55 7.04 -11.14 0.47
C ASN A 55 8.09 -10.62 1.47
N MET A 56 7.73 -10.58 2.74
CA MET A 56 8.57 -10.14 3.85
C MET A 56 8.94 -11.35 4.71
N PRO A 57 10.24 -11.70 4.84
CA PRO A 57 10.68 -12.73 5.76
C PRO A 57 10.27 -12.41 7.20
N SER A 58 10.01 -13.45 8.01
CA SER A 58 9.50 -13.31 9.38
C SER A 58 10.38 -12.43 10.29
N GLY A 59 11.71 -12.50 10.14
CA GLY A 59 12.66 -11.67 10.89
C GLY A 59 12.51 -10.18 10.56
N GLU A 60 12.38 -9.84 9.27
CA GLU A 60 12.19 -8.46 8.81
C GLU A 60 10.81 -7.93 9.23
N ALA A 61 9.76 -8.75 9.08
CA ALA A 61 8.42 -8.38 9.49
C ALA A 61 8.35 -8.04 10.98
N ARG A 62 9.03 -8.82 11.83
CA ARG A 62 9.12 -8.52 13.27
C ARG A 62 9.77 -7.17 13.55
N VAL A 63 10.88 -6.84 12.88
CA VAL A 63 11.58 -5.55 13.05
C VAL A 63 10.73 -4.39 12.54
N LYS A 64 10.05 -4.56 11.40
CA LYS A 64 9.18 -3.55 10.80
C LYS A 64 7.77 -3.50 11.40
N LYS A 65 7.52 -4.18 12.53
CA LYS A 65 6.21 -4.25 13.21
C LYS A 65 5.07 -4.66 12.25
N ASN A 66 5.35 -5.62 11.36
CA ASN A 66 4.46 -6.15 10.32
C ASN A 66 3.98 -5.11 9.31
N ARG A 67 4.80 -4.09 9.01
CA ARG A 67 4.48 -3.03 8.04
C ARG A 67 5.38 -3.10 6.82
N CYS A 68 4.78 -2.81 5.67
CA CYS A 68 5.53 -2.56 4.44
C CYS A 68 6.31 -1.24 4.59
N GLY A 69 7.53 -1.18 4.07
CA GLY A 69 8.35 0.04 4.09
C GLY A 69 8.05 1.01 2.94
N THR A 70 7.27 0.60 1.94
CA THR A 70 7.07 1.35 0.69
C THR A 70 5.63 1.74 0.44
N CYS A 71 4.67 0.93 0.89
CA CYS A 71 3.24 1.18 0.74
C CYS A 71 2.68 1.88 1.98
N PHE A 72 1.85 2.89 1.75
CA PHE A 72 1.22 3.68 2.80
C PHE A 72 -0.31 3.66 2.63
N GLU A 73 -1.04 3.67 3.73
CA GLU A 73 -2.50 3.73 3.75
C GLU A 73 -2.98 5.13 4.09
N CYS A 74 -4.07 5.55 3.46
CA CYS A 74 -4.68 6.84 3.73
C CYS A 74 -5.29 6.86 5.14
N PRO A 75 -4.97 7.86 5.98
CA PRO A 75 -5.50 7.94 7.35
C PRO A 75 -7.01 8.22 7.41
N VAL A 76 -7.64 8.61 6.30
CA VAL A 76 -9.06 8.98 6.24
C VAL A 76 -9.94 7.80 5.80
N CYS A 77 -9.49 7.00 4.84
CA CYS A 77 -10.31 5.93 4.23
C CYS A 77 -9.61 4.57 4.08
N SER A 78 -8.40 4.41 4.61
CA SER A 78 -7.61 3.17 4.58
C SER A 78 -7.30 2.62 3.17
N MET A 79 -7.48 3.42 2.12
CA MET A 79 -7.06 3.06 0.77
C MET A 79 -5.57 3.28 0.60
N THR A 80 -4.90 2.42 -0.19
CA THR A 80 -3.48 2.58 -0.51
C THR A 80 -3.22 3.94 -1.19
N LEU A 81 -2.22 4.67 -0.70
CA LEU A 81 -1.77 5.94 -1.25
C LEU A 81 -0.89 5.73 -2.48
N ALA A 82 -1.01 6.62 -3.46
CA ALA A 82 -0.17 6.64 -4.65
C ALA A 82 0.87 7.77 -4.57
N VAL A 83 2.09 7.49 -5.01
CA VAL A 83 3.14 8.50 -5.16
C VAL A 83 2.86 9.34 -6.40
N ARG A 84 2.87 10.66 -6.26
CA ARG A 84 2.71 11.63 -7.35
C ARG A 84 3.96 12.51 -7.44
N ALA A 85 4.46 12.72 -8.66
CA ALA A 85 5.59 13.59 -8.93
C ALA A 85 5.10 14.98 -9.37
N THR A 86 5.78 16.03 -8.91
CA THR A 86 5.63 17.42 -9.36
C THR A 86 7.01 17.97 -9.72
N SER A 87 7.07 18.76 -10.78
CA SER A 87 8.27 19.52 -11.13
C SER A 87 8.26 20.84 -10.35
N VAL A 88 9.28 21.09 -9.54
CA VAL A 88 9.41 22.35 -8.81
C VAL A 88 10.59 23.12 -9.39
N LEU A 89 10.35 24.37 -9.79
CA LEU A 89 11.44 25.29 -10.12
C LEU A 89 12.10 25.78 -8.83
N PRO A 90 13.43 25.89 -8.78
CA PRO A 90 14.12 26.31 -7.57
C PRO A 90 13.65 27.70 -7.09
N PRO A 91 13.66 27.93 -5.76
CA PRO A 91 13.24 29.20 -5.15
C PRO A 91 14.23 30.31 -5.52
N GLY A 92 13.98 30.94 -6.66
CA GLY A 92 14.75 32.04 -7.22
C GLY A 92 14.05 32.77 -8.37
N MET A 93 13.01 32.18 -8.99
CA MET A 93 12.29 32.78 -10.13
C MET A 93 10.78 33.01 -9.91
N ALA A 94 10.23 32.81 -8.69
CA ALA A 94 8.79 32.99 -8.42
C ALA A 94 8.26 34.44 -8.55
N LYS A 95 9.09 35.40 -8.99
CA LYS A 95 8.72 36.79 -9.30
C LYS A 95 8.75 37.10 -10.80
N ALA A 96 8.42 36.16 -11.69
CA ALA A 96 8.22 36.46 -13.11
C ALA A 96 7.43 35.36 -13.82
N ALA A 97 6.15 35.19 -13.51
CA ALA A 97 5.27 34.34 -14.32
C ALA A 97 3.81 34.81 -14.19
N GLY A 98 3.56 36.05 -14.63
CA GLY A 98 2.30 36.38 -15.27
C GLY A 98 2.35 35.89 -16.72
N GLU A 99 1.31 35.18 -17.13
CA GLU A 99 0.86 34.94 -18.51
C GLU A 99 1.89 34.53 -19.57
N SER A 100 1.82 33.28 -20.00
CA SER A 100 1.36 32.90 -21.36
C SER A 100 1.96 31.57 -21.83
N SER A 101 1.08 30.81 -22.48
CA SER A 101 1.32 29.61 -23.26
C SER A 101 2.30 29.82 -24.42
N ALA A 102 3.15 28.84 -24.68
CA ALA A 102 3.31 28.16 -25.98
C ALA A 102 4.66 27.44 -26.05
N ALA A 103 4.63 26.26 -26.68
CA ALA A 103 5.81 25.47 -27.01
C ALA A 103 6.78 26.23 -27.92
N SER A 104 8.08 26.04 -27.72
CA SER A 104 9.01 25.79 -28.83
C SER A 104 10.35 25.25 -28.33
N SER A 105 10.79 24.21 -29.02
CA SER A 105 12.11 23.58 -28.92
C SER A 105 13.17 24.43 -29.60
N SER A 106 14.33 24.61 -28.98
CA SER A 106 15.62 24.87 -29.65
C SER A 106 16.76 24.67 -28.65
N GLU A 107 17.68 23.78 -28.98
CA GLU A 107 18.94 23.55 -28.27
C GLU A 107 20.00 24.56 -28.74
N VAL A 108 20.81 25.09 -27.81
CA VAL A 108 22.29 25.19 -27.87
C VAL A 108 22.77 25.88 -26.58
N SER A 109 23.75 25.24 -25.95
CA SER A 109 24.28 25.45 -24.60
C SER A 109 25.16 26.70 -24.45
N THR A 110 25.13 27.37 -23.28
CA THR A 110 26.27 27.63 -22.36
C THR A 110 25.84 28.56 -21.21
N ALA A 111 26.20 28.17 -19.97
CA ALA A 111 26.10 28.88 -18.68
C ALA A 111 24.78 28.75 -17.87
N GLY A 112 24.81 27.90 -16.83
CA GLY A 112 23.97 28.03 -15.62
C GLY A 112 22.54 27.49 -15.67
N GLY A 113 22.26 26.43 -16.43
CA GLY A 113 20.90 25.87 -16.55
C GLY A 113 20.44 25.16 -15.26
N ALA A 114 19.60 25.81 -14.47
CA ALA A 114 18.91 25.18 -13.34
C ALA A 114 17.97 24.08 -13.84
N THR A 115 18.34 22.81 -13.59
CA THR A 115 17.50 21.67 -13.94
C THR A 115 16.27 21.61 -13.02
N PRO A 116 15.05 21.39 -13.55
CA PRO A 116 13.86 21.21 -12.73
C PRO A 116 14.04 20.03 -11.78
N THR A 117 13.84 20.27 -10.48
CA THR A 117 13.98 19.20 -9.46
C THR A 117 12.64 18.50 -9.29
N LYS A 118 12.66 17.16 -9.28
CA LYS A 118 11.46 16.35 -9.05
C LYS A 118 11.16 16.29 -7.56
N ALA A 119 9.93 16.63 -7.21
CA ALA A 119 9.40 16.51 -5.86
C ALA A 119 8.24 15.50 -5.84
N TYR A 120 8.08 14.76 -4.75
CA TYR A 120 7.13 13.67 -4.62
C TYR A 120 6.20 13.90 -3.41
N TYR A 121 4.90 13.67 -3.59
CA TYR A 121 3.89 13.71 -2.53
C TYR A 121 3.00 12.45 -2.61
N LEU A 122 2.36 12.05 -1.50
CA LEU A 122 1.39 10.95 -1.51
C LEU A 122 -0.02 11.49 -1.67
N LEU A 123 -0.84 10.78 -2.45
CA LEU A 123 -2.24 11.13 -2.71
C LEU A 123 -3.14 9.90 -2.61
N CYS A 124 -4.29 10.05 -1.95
CA CYS A 124 -5.37 9.09 -1.98
C CYS A 124 -6.24 9.33 -3.22
N ASN A 125 -6.40 8.31 -4.06
CA ASN A 125 -7.23 8.44 -5.27
C ASN A 125 -8.75 8.40 -4.96
N SER A 126 -9.14 7.92 -3.78
CA SER A 126 -10.53 7.80 -3.35
C SER A 126 -11.06 9.07 -2.70
N CYS A 127 -10.41 9.57 -1.64
CA CYS A 127 -10.88 10.74 -0.88
C CYS A 127 -10.11 12.04 -1.19
N ARG A 128 -9.12 11.98 -2.08
CA ARG A 128 -8.26 13.12 -2.48
C ARG A 128 -7.37 13.71 -1.40
N TRP A 129 -7.34 13.13 -0.20
CA TRP A 129 -6.36 13.48 0.83
C TRP A 129 -4.93 13.31 0.32
N SER A 130 -4.06 14.24 0.68
CA SER A 130 -2.66 14.25 0.33
C SER A 130 -1.76 14.54 1.53
N THR A 131 -0.48 14.18 1.44
CA THR A 131 0.52 14.54 2.45
C THR A 131 0.65 16.06 2.66
N ARG A 132 0.33 16.85 1.64
CA ARG A 132 0.33 18.31 1.71
C ARG A 132 -0.79 18.85 2.63
N ASP A 133 -1.95 18.19 2.65
CA ASP A 133 -3.05 18.56 3.55
C ASP A 133 -2.69 18.35 5.03
N ALA A 134 -1.76 17.43 5.30
CA ALA A 134 -1.20 17.18 6.64
C ALA A 134 0.05 18.02 6.94
N GLY A 135 0.46 18.93 6.05
CA GLY A 135 1.66 19.74 6.21
C GLY A 135 2.98 18.97 6.10
N ILE A 136 2.97 17.75 5.54
CA ILE A 136 4.18 16.95 5.31
C ILE A 136 4.87 17.45 4.03
N PRO A 137 6.16 17.84 4.08
CA PRO A 137 6.87 18.37 2.92
C PRO A 137 7.07 17.30 1.85
N ASP A 138 7.07 17.74 0.58
CA ASP A 138 7.37 16.89 -0.55
C ASP A 138 8.79 16.32 -0.47
N GLN A 139 8.95 15.06 -0.87
CA GLN A 139 10.21 14.33 -0.83
C GLN A 139 10.97 14.44 -2.16
N ASN A 140 12.28 14.32 -2.13
CA ASN A 140 13.12 14.27 -3.33
C ASN A 140 13.24 12.84 -3.93
N ALA A 141 12.75 11.83 -3.20
CA ALA A 141 12.70 10.44 -3.62
C ALA A 141 11.28 9.88 -3.50
N PRO A 142 10.87 8.96 -4.39
CA PRO A 142 9.49 8.43 -4.42
C PRO A 142 9.19 7.46 -3.27
N THR A 143 10.17 6.67 -2.84
CA THR A 143 9.96 5.51 -1.97
C THR A 143 10.68 5.64 -0.62
N ALA A 144 11.69 6.50 -0.53
CA ALA A 144 12.51 6.69 0.66
C ALA A 144 12.32 8.12 1.21
N GLY A 145 12.31 8.26 2.53
CA GLY A 145 12.29 9.57 3.21
C GLY A 145 10.95 10.02 3.79
N TRP A 146 9.88 9.22 3.66
CA TRP A 146 8.62 9.52 4.33
C TRP A 146 8.80 9.50 5.85
N PRO A 147 8.43 10.58 6.57
CA PRO A 147 8.68 10.68 8.00
C PRO A 147 7.89 9.62 8.75
N VAL A 148 8.59 8.84 9.58
CA VAL A 148 7.98 7.97 10.59
C VAL A 148 8.32 8.57 11.94
N HIS A 149 7.30 8.98 12.69
CA HIS A 149 7.50 9.55 14.01
C HIS A 149 7.66 8.45 15.05
N ASP A 150 8.68 8.57 15.89
CA ASP A 150 8.85 7.70 17.04
C ASP A 150 7.73 7.91 18.05
N ASN A 151 7.39 6.84 18.77
CA ASN A 151 6.42 6.93 19.85
C ASN A 151 7.04 7.71 21.02
N HIS A 152 6.47 8.86 21.35
CA HIS A 152 6.95 9.72 22.44
C HIS A 152 7.06 8.99 23.81
N ASN A 153 6.27 7.93 24.01
CA ASN A 153 6.20 7.17 25.26
C ASN A 153 7.13 5.94 25.31
N GLU A 154 7.96 5.68 24.30
CA GLU A 154 8.86 4.51 24.27
C GLU A 154 10.12 4.67 25.17
N LYS A 155 10.28 5.80 25.88
CA LYS A 155 11.46 6.10 26.73
C LYS A 155 11.32 5.76 28.23
N ASN A 156 10.31 5.00 28.65
CA ASN A 156 10.16 4.56 30.05
C ASN A 156 10.47 3.07 30.22
#